data_AF-A0AAD2SX02-F1
#
_entry.id   AF-A0AAD2SX02-F1
#
_cell.length_a   1.000
_cell.length_b   1.000
_cell.length_c   1.000
_cell.angle_alpha   90.00
_cell.angle_beta   90.00
_cell.angle_gamma   90.00
#
_symmetry.space_group_name_H-M   'P 1'
#
loop_
_entity.id
_entity.type
_entity.pdbx_description
1 polymer ?
#
loop_
_entity_poly.entity_id
_entity_poly.type
_entity_poly.pdbx_seq_one_letter_code
_entity_poly.pdbx_strand_id
1 'polypeptide(L)'
;MVKQFQAFYPKLTLECSSNWMNQAQILRSHFWNYLRGYGNITEPMFALRLYGNPKEFGVSLEVSFIERKKDETSLTKQNRVLQVSITDPVYYLAQINGVSQRFVGTEENRQYLTRQVKAGQIRKVLVKYDVDLAQATSIGEVLNELQTAMTTLIPFYEATRLL
;
A
#
# COMPACT_ATOMS: atom_id res chain seq x y z
N MET A 1 -3.80 4.21 -17.24
CA MET A 1 -4.00 4.40 -15.78
C MET A 1 -2.70 4.63 -15.02
N VAL A 2 -1.87 3.63 -14.68
CA VAL A 2 -0.70 3.85 -13.79
C VAL A 2 0.29 4.90 -14.32
N LYS A 3 0.62 4.88 -15.62
CA LYS A 3 1.47 5.93 -16.24
C LYS A 3 0.84 7.32 -16.19
N GLN A 4 -0.48 7.43 -16.34
CA GLN A 4 -1.20 8.70 -16.24
C GLN A 4 -1.23 9.19 -14.78
N PHE A 5 -1.36 8.28 -13.82
CA PHE A 5 -1.30 8.60 -12.40
C PHE A 5 0.11 9.09 -11.99
N GLN A 6 1.17 8.42 -12.45
CA GLN A 6 2.54 8.85 -12.17
C GLN A 6 2.85 10.23 -12.76
N ALA A 7 2.20 10.64 -13.86
CA ALA A 7 2.41 11.97 -14.44
C ALA A 7 2.06 13.12 -13.47
N PHE A 8 1.16 12.89 -12.50
CA PHE A 8 0.86 13.86 -11.44
C PHE A 8 1.96 13.96 -10.37
N TYR A 9 2.83 12.95 -10.28
CA TYR A 9 3.91 12.86 -9.29
C TYR A 9 5.25 12.63 -9.98
N PRO A 10 5.80 13.63 -10.70
CA PRO A 10 6.99 13.47 -11.54
C PRO A 10 8.26 13.11 -10.74
N LYS A 11 8.25 13.36 -9.43
CA LYS A 11 9.33 12.97 -8.51
C LYS A 11 9.32 11.48 -8.16
N LEU A 12 8.25 10.75 -8.50
CA LEU A 12 8.15 9.31 -8.28
C LEU A 12 8.56 8.55 -9.55
N THR A 13 9.45 7.57 -9.40
CA THR A 13 9.85 6.67 -10.49
C THR A 13 8.96 5.43 -10.49
N LEU A 14 8.45 5.03 -11.65
CA LEU A 14 7.77 3.75 -11.81
C LEU A 14 8.79 2.61 -11.83
N GLU A 15 8.68 1.72 -10.85
CA GLU A 15 9.47 0.49 -10.78
C GLU A 15 8.57 -0.69 -11.19
N CYS A 16 8.84 -1.24 -12.38
CA CYS A 16 8.13 -2.42 -12.87
C CYS A 16 8.70 -3.66 -12.18
N SER A 17 7.87 -4.36 -11.41
CA SER A 17 8.31 -5.52 -10.64
C SER A 17 7.76 -6.86 -11.14
N SER A 18 6.86 -6.86 -12.14
CA SER A 18 6.17 -8.06 -12.63
C SER A 18 6.44 -8.35 -14.11
N ASN A 19 6.81 -9.60 -14.42
CA ASN A 19 6.77 -10.17 -15.77
C ASN A 19 5.30 -10.26 -16.23
N TRP A 20 4.84 -9.21 -16.91
CA TRP A 20 3.47 -9.00 -17.43
C TRP A 20 2.89 -10.23 -18.14
N MET A 21 3.74 -10.99 -18.84
CA MET A 21 3.34 -12.10 -19.71
C MET A 21 2.89 -13.37 -18.95
N ASN A 22 3.44 -13.65 -17.77
CA ASN A 22 3.08 -14.86 -17.00
C ASN A 22 1.89 -14.67 -16.06
N GLN A 23 1.51 -13.42 -15.76
CA GLN A 23 0.49 -13.10 -14.76
C GLN A 23 -0.84 -12.63 -15.37
N ALA A 24 -0.87 -12.24 -16.65
CA ALA A 24 -2.11 -11.87 -17.34
C ALA A 24 -2.92 -13.08 -17.86
N GLN A 25 -2.30 -14.26 -18.04
CA GLN A 25 -2.97 -15.48 -18.51
C GLN A 25 -3.90 -16.12 -17.47
N ILE A 26 -3.68 -15.83 -16.20
CA ILE A 26 -4.49 -16.31 -15.08
C ILE A 26 -4.75 -15.05 -14.28
N LEU A 27 -5.99 -14.57 -14.15
CA LEU A 27 -6.42 -13.40 -13.37
C LEU A 27 -6.00 -13.47 -11.89
N ARG A 28 -4.70 -13.57 -11.61
CA ARG A 28 -4.11 -13.55 -10.28
C ARG A 28 -3.92 -12.08 -9.95
N SER A 29 -4.31 -11.73 -8.73
CA SER A 29 -4.29 -10.39 -8.12
C SER A 29 -2.89 -9.77 -7.94
N HIS A 30 -1.96 -10.07 -8.84
CA HIS A 30 -0.54 -9.77 -8.71
C HIS A 30 -0.10 -8.70 -9.72
N PHE A 31 -0.99 -7.78 -10.10
CA PHE A 31 -0.56 -6.57 -10.79
C PHE A 31 -0.04 -5.58 -9.76
N TRP A 32 1.28 -5.35 -9.74
CA TRP A 32 1.95 -4.41 -8.82
C TRP A 32 2.75 -3.36 -9.60
N ASN A 33 2.48 -2.08 -9.37
CA ASN A 33 3.38 -1.01 -9.76
C ASN A 33 3.83 -0.26 -8.52
N TYR A 34 5.14 -0.21 -8.30
CA TYR A 34 5.73 0.60 -7.24
C TYR A 34 6.00 2.00 -7.77
N LEU A 35 5.56 3.00 -7.03
CA LEU A 35 5.86 4.41 -7.23
C LEU A 35 6.92 4.79 -6.21
N ARG A 36 8.18 4.68 -6.63
CA ARG A 36 9.34 4.94 -5.77
C ARG A 36 9.54 6.44 -5.63
N GLY A 37 9.44 6.95 -4.41
CA GLY A 37 9.88 8.32 -4.06
C GLY A 37 11.39 8.43 -3.84
N TYR A 38 11.84 9.51 -3.24
CA TYR A 38 13.25 9.68 -2.86
C TYR A 38 13.68 8.60 -1.85
N GLY A 39 14.87 8.01 -2.04
CA GLY A 39 15.48 7.04 -1.12
C GLY A 39 15.89 5.72 -1.77
N ASN A 40 16.22 4.71 -0.94
CA ASN A 40 16.69 3.40 -1.40
C ASN A 40 15.52 2.46 -1.75
N ILE A 41 15.77 1.45 -2.60
CA ILE A 41 14.80 0.42 -3.00
C ILE A 41 14.33 -0.45 -1.82
N THR A 42 15.08 -0.45 -0.71
CA THR A 42 14.78 -1.18 0.53
C THR A 42 13.77 -0.44 1.41
N GLU A 43 13.47 0.82 1.10
CA GLU A 43 12.62 1.68 1.92
C GLU A 43 11.15 1.61 1.50
N PRO A 44 10.20 1.82 2.43
CA PRO A 44 8.78 1.83 2.10
C PRO A 44 8.42 2.92 1.07
N MET A 45 7.61 2.56 0.10
CA MET A 45 7.19 3.37 -1.02
C MET A 45 5.70 3.14 -1.30
N PHE A 46 5.13 3.91 -2.22
CA PHE A 46 3.76 3.68 -2.64
C PHE A 46 3.71 2.50 -3.60
N ALA A 47 2.71 1.65 -3.46
CA ALA A 47 2.45 0.55 -4.38
C ALA A 47 0.97 0.52 -4.77
N LEU A 48 0.71 0.38 -6.07
CA LEU A 48 -0.63 0.15 -6.61
C LEU A 48 -0.83 -1.34 -6.86
N ARG A 49 -1.93 -1.88 -6.35
CA ARG A 49 -2.25 -3.31 -6.37
C ARG A 49 -3.67 -3.57 -6.80
N LEU A 50 -3.86 -4.42 -7.79
CA LEU A 50 -5.19 -4.81 -8.23
C LEU A 50 -5.77 -5.86 -7.27
N TYR A 51 -6.98 -5.64 -6.77
CA TYR A 51 -7.65 -6.56 -5.85
C TYR A 51 -9.04 -6.92 -6.37
N GLY A 52 -9.61 -7.97 -5.77
CA GLY A 52 -10.99 -8.37 -6.00
C GLY A 52 -11.18 -9.52 -6.99
N ASN A 53 -12.41 -9.67 -7.44
CA ASN A 53 -12.88 -10.69 -8.39
C ASN A 53 -13.62 -10.00 -9.55
N PRO A 54 -13.98 -10.69 -10.64
CA PRO A 54 -14.59 -10.05 -11.80
C PRO A 54 -15.88 -9.24 -11.54
N LYS A 55 -16.58 -9.47 -10.43
CA LYS A 55 -17.77 -8.71 -10.04
C LYS A 55 -17.48 -7.51 -9.13
N GLU A 56 -16.40 -7.58 -8.36
CA GLU A 56 -15.98 -6.58 -7.39
C GLU A 56 -14.46 -6.47 -7.47
N PHE A 57 -13.95 -5.54 -8.27
CA PHE A 57 -12.52 -5.34 -8.46
C PHE A 57 -12.15 -3.87 -8.32
N GLY A 58 -10.93 -3.64 -7.88
CA GLY A 58 -10.44 -2.30 -7.64
C GLY A 58 -8.93 -2.22 -7.64
N VAL A 59 -8.43 -1.04 -7.29
CA VAL A 59 -7.01 -0.80 -7.08
C VAL A 59 -6.79 -0.30 -5.67
N SER A 60 -5.90 -0.96 -4.97
CA SER A 60 -5.46 -0.59 -3.64
C SER A 60 -4.14 0.16 -3.74
N LEU A 61 -4.13 1.40 -3.28
CA LEU A 61 -2.91 2.13 -3.02
C LEU A 61 -2.43 1.80 -1.61
N GLU A 62 -1.16 1.47 -1.46
CA GLU A 62 -0.61 1.11 -0.15
C GLU A 62 0.80 1.66 0.06
N VAL A 63 1.17 1.81 1.33
CA VAL A 63 2.55 2.12 1.77
C VAL A 63 3.24 0.82 2.13
N SER A 64 4.18 0.38 1.29
CA SER A 64 4.89 -0.90 1.43
C SER A 64 6.29 -0.87 0.83
N PHE A 65 7.14 -1.85 1.18
CA PHE A 65 8.45 -2.04 0.55
C PHE A 65 8.48 -3.31 -0.29
N ILE A 66 9.45 -3.40 -1.20
CA ILE A 66 9.69 -4.57 -2.05
C ILE A 66 10.30 -5.69 -1.19
N GLU A 67 9.52 -6.73 -0.89
CA GLU A 67 9.91 -7.81 0.03
C GLU A 67 11.24 -8.48 -0.34
N ARG A 68 11.47 -8.75 -1.64
CA ARG A 68 12.72 -9.35 -2.16
C ARG A 68 13.96 -8.44 -2.05
N LYS A 69 13.77 -7.16 -1.72
CA LYS A 69 14.83 -6.15 -1.55
C LYS A 69 14.92 -5.64 -0.11
N LYS A 70 14.26 -6.31 0.84
CA LYS A 70 14.24 -5.85 2.24
C LYS A 70 15.62 -5.98 2.90
N ASP A 71 15.93 -5.04 3.79
CA ASP A 71 17.07 -5.07 4.69
C ASP A 71 16.61 -5.29 6.15
N GLU A 72 17.55 -5.23 7.10
CA GLU A 72 17.28 -5.41 8.53
C GLU A 72 16.39 -4.29 9.11
N THR A 73 16.39 -3.11 8.49
CA THR A 73 15.66 -1.92 8.96
C THR A 73 14.30 -1.74 8.30
N SER A 74 14.07 -2.36 7.12
CA SER A 74 12.84 -2.21 6.33
C SER A 74 11.57 -2.48 7.13
N LEU A 75 11.57 -3.52 7.98
CA LEU A 75 10.41 -3.88 8.81
C LEU A 75 10.14 -2.85 9.91
N THR A 76 11.19 -2.39 10.58
CA THR A 76 11.10 -1.36 11.62
C THR A 76 10.57 -0.06 11.03
N LYS A 77 11.12 0.37 9.88
CA LYS A 77 10.64 1.54 9.13
C LYS A 77 9.19 1.39 8.71
N GLN A 78 8.81 0.22 8.19
CA GLN A 78 7.44 -0.07 7.78
C GLN A 78 6.46 0.05 8.95
N ASN A 79 6.78 -0.50 10.13
CA ASN A 79 5.86 -0.48 11.26
C ASN A 79 5.66 0.92 11.87
N ARG A 80 6.44 1.93 11.46
CA ARG A 80 6.22 3.34 11.85
C ARG A 80 4.90 3.91 11.33
N VAL A 81 4.25 3.27 10.36
CA VAL A 81 2.88 3.63 9.95
C VAL A 81 1.87 3.62 11.11
N LEU A 82 2.15 2.89 12.19
CA LEU A 82 1.31 2.87 13.41
C LEU A 82 1.48 4.12 14.28
N GLN A 83 2.48 4.98 14.02
CA GLN A 83 2.67 6.24 14.75
C GLN A 83 1.69 7.33 14.30
N VAL A 84 1.11 7.17 13.11
CA VAL A 84 0.16 8.11 12.51
C VAL A 84 -1.26 7.71 12.87
N SER A 85 -2.10 8.67 13.22
CA SER A 85 -3.52 8.43 13.47
C SER A 85 -4.21 7.97 12.18
N ILE A 86 -5.16 7.05 12.29
CA ILE A 86 -5.86 6.48 11.14
C ILE A 86 -7.36 6.66 11.29
N THR A 87 -8.04 6.85 10.16
CA THR A 87 -9.50 6.90 10.06
C THR A 87 -9.93 6.23 8.75
N ASP A 88 -11.18 5.78 8.71
CA ASP A 88 -11.84 5.30 7.49
C ASP A 88 -11.74 6.35 6.36
N PRO A 89 -11.50 5.96 5.10
CA PRO A 89 -11.52 4.59 4.55
C PRO A 89 -10.16 3.87 4.56
N VAL A 90 -9.15 4.44 5.21
CA VAL A 90 -7.84 3.81 5.32
C VAL A 90 -7.90 2.61 6.26
N TYR A 91 -7.22 1.52 5.93
CA TYR A 91 -7.21 0.32 6.77
C TYR A 91 -5.80 -0.28 6.88
N TYR A 92 -5.62 -1.11 7.91
CA TYR A 92 -4.38 -1.88 8.09
C TYR A 92 -4.49 -3.28 7.49
N LEU A 93 -3.39 -3.76 6.94
CA LEU A 93 -3.20 -5.17 6.62
C LEU A 93 -2.00 -5.68 7.41
N ALA A 94 -2.26 -6.46 8.46
CA ALA A 94 -1.23 -7.01 9.33
C ALA A 94 -0.95 -8.49 8.98
N GLN A 95 0.32 -8.89 9.06
CA GLN A 95 0.71 -10.28 8.86
C GLN A 95 0.84 -10.99 10.21
N ILE A 96 -0.13 -11.86 10.51
CA ILE A 96 -0.21 -12.67 11.74
C ILE A 96 -0.06 -14.13 11.33
N ASN A 97 0.95 -14.83 11.87
CA ASN A 97 1.20 -16.25 11.59
C ASN A 97 1.26 -16.59 10.08
N GLY A 98 1.83 -15.69 9.28
CA GLY A 98 1.93 -15.85 7.82
C GLY A 98 0.67 -15.49 7.03
N VAL A 99 -0.45 -15.19 7.70
CA VAL A 99 -1.72 -14.82 7.08
C VAL A 99 -1.90 -13.30 7.13
N SER A 100 -2.36 -12.71 6.03
CA SER A 100 -2.74 -11.29 5.98
C SER A 100 -4.15 -11.09 6.52
N GLN A 101 -4.29 -10.28 7.56
CA GLN A 101 -5.57 -9.94 8.17
C GLN A 101 -5.84 -8.44 8.04
N ARG A 102 -7.06 -8.09 7.60
CA ARG A 102 -7.53 -6.72 7.45
C ARG A 102 -8.08 -6.20 8.78
N PHE A 103 -7.71 -4.98 9.15
CA PHE A 103 -8.23 -4.25 10.31
C PHE A 103 -8.72 -2.88 9.87
N VAL A 104 -9.92 -2.50 10.30
CA VAL A 104 -10.49 -1.17 10.04
C VAL A 104 -9.58 -0.08 10.62
N GLY A 105 -9.46 1.06 9.93
CA GLY A 105 -8.72 2.23 10.41
C GLY A 105 -9.40 2.89 11.61
N THR A 106 -9.19 2.33 12.78
CA THR A 106 -9.63 2.90 14.07
C THR A 106 -8.47 3.03 15.03
N GLU A 107 -8.60 3.95 15.98
CA GLU A 107 -7.59 4.14 17.04
C GLU A 107 -7.42 2.87 17.90
N GLU A 108 -8.51 2.15 18.17
CA GLU A 108 -8.47 0.89 18.90
C GLU A 108 -7.61 -0.16 18.18
N ASN A 109 -7.81 -0.35 16.88
CA ASN A 109 -7.02 -1.26 16.07
C ASN A 109 -5.56 -0.80 15.97
N ARG A 110 -5.31 0.51 15.86
CA ARG A 110 -3.94 1.06 15.87
C ARG A 110 -3.20 0.73 17.16
N GLN A 111 -3.83 0.92 18.32
CA GLN A 111 -3.25 0.61 19.62
C GLN A 111 -3.04 -0.89 19.81
N TYR A 112 -3.99 -1.72 19.38
CA TYR A 112 -3.85 -3.17 19.37
C TYR A 112 -2.63 -3.59 18.53
N LEU A 113 -2.56 -3.21 17.26
CA LEU A 113 -1.46 -3.56 16.36
C LEU A 113 -0.10 -3.06 16.89
N THR A 114 -0.07 -1.86 17.50
CA THR A 114 1.14 -1.32 18.12
C THR A 114 1.66 -2.21 19.25
N ARG A 115 0.78 -2.70 20.13
CA ARG A 115 1.15 -3.64 21.20
C ARG A 115 1.64 -4.96 20.63
N GLN A 116 0.96 -5.50 19.62
CA GLN A 116 1.29 -6.77 18.99
C GLN A 116 2.65 -6.74 18.26
N VAL A 117 2.97 -5.61 17.61
CA VAL A 117 4.29 -5.40 16.99
C VAL A 117 5.38 -5.33 18.06
N LYS A 118 5.16 -4.59 19.16
CA LYS A 118 6.11 -4.50 20.28
C LYS A 118 6.34 -5.85 20.97
N ALA A 119 5.31 -6.69 21.04
CA ALA A 119 5.38 -8.04 21.58
C ALA A 119 6.00 -9.06 20.59
N GLY A 120 6.36 -8.66 19.36
CA GLY A 120 6.92 -9.53 18.34
C GLY A 120 5.92 -10.50 17.70
N GLN A 121 4.62 -10.37 17.98
CA GLN A 121 3.57 -11.24 17.46
C GLN A 121 3.15 -10.86 16.04
N ILE A 122 3.27 -9.58 15.69
CA ILE A 122 3.06 -9.07 14.33
C ILE A 122 4.36 -8.52 13.80
N ARG A 123 4.80 -9.08 12.67
CA ARG A 123 6.07 -8.67 12.06
C ARG A 123 5.94 -7.43 11.18
N LYS A 124 4.80 -7.30 10.50
CA LYS A 124 4.59 -6.31 9.44
C LYS A 124 3.16 -5.80 9.43
N VAL A 125 3.02 -4.49 9.39
CA VAL A 125 1.74 -3.80 9.18
C VAL A 125 1.84 -2.88 7.96
N LEU A 126 0.92 -3.06 7.02
CA LEU A 126 0.73 -2.19 5.86
C LEU A 126 -0.46 -1.27 6.09
N VAL A 127 -0.44 -0.12 5.42
CA VAL A 127 -1.59 0.81 5.35
C VAL A 127 -2.06 0.85 3.90
N LYS A 128 -3.38 0.75 3.72
CA LYS A 128 -4.00 0.58 2.42
C LYS A 128 -5.23 1.49 2.29
N TYR A 129 -5.46 1.94 1.06
CA TYR A 129 -6.65 2.67 0.63
C TYR A 129 -7.14 2.01 -0.66
N ASP A 130 -8.38 1.56 -0.66
CA ASP A 130 -8.99 0.90 -1.80
C ASP A 130 -9.79 1.90 -2.65
N VAL A 131 -9.58 1.89 -3.96
CA VAL A 131 -10.35 2.61 -4.97
C VAL A 131 -11.16 1.57 -5.75
N ASP A 132 -12.47 1.71 -5.76
CA ASP A 132 -13.38 0.79 -6.46
C ASP A 132 -13.37 1.12 -7.96
N LEU A 133 -13.13 0.10 -8.80
CA LEU A 133 -13.20 0.25 -10.24
C LEU A 133 -14.49 -0.31 -10.84
N ALA A 134 -15.23 -1.13 -10.10
CA ALA A 134 -16.48 -1.73 -10.58
C ALA A 134 -17.60 -0.69 -10.72
N GLN A 135 -17.58 0.35 -9.89
CA GLN A 135 -18.55 1.46 -9.91
C GLN A 135 -18.05 2.70 -10.68
N ALA A 136 -16.79 2.72 -11.11
CA ALA A 136 -16.21 3.88 -11.75
C ALA A 136 -16.84 4.13 -13.13
N THR A 137 -17.29 5.37 -13.36
CA THR A 137 -17.93 5.78 -14.62
C THR A 137 -16.94 6.31 -15.64
N SER A 138 -15.74 6.72 -15.20
CA SER A 138 -14.68 7.23 -16.07
C SER A 138 -13.27 7.04 -15.51
N ILE A 139 -12.26 7.11 -16.38
CA ILE A 139 -10.85 7.10 -15.95
C ILE A 139 -10.51 8.34 -15.11
N GLY A 140 -11.14 9.48 -15.39
CA GLY A 140 -10.90 10.72 -14.65
C GLY A 140 -11.33 10.63 -13.19
N GLU A 141 -12.48 9.99 -12.94
CA GLU A 141 -12.98 9.70 -11.59
C GLU A 141 -11.99 8.83 -10.79
N VAL A 142 -11.54 7.73 -11.38
CA VAL A 142 -10.53 6.85 -10.77
C VAL A 142 -9.23 7.59 -10.44
N LEU A 143 -8.77 8.47 -11.34
CA LEU A 143 -7.56 9.26 -11.10
C LEU A 143 -7.74 10.28 -9.97
N ASN A 144 -8.93 10.84 -9.79
CA ASN A 144 -9.23 11.75 -8.67
C ASN A 144 -9.29 10.99 -7.34
N GLU A 145 -9.90 9.81 -7.31
CA GLU A 145 -9.91 8.95 -6.12
C GLU A 145 -8.50 8.50 -5.75
N LEU A 146 -7.68 8.11 -6.73
CA LEU A 146 -6.28 7.76 -6.49
C LEU A 146 -5.45 8.94 -5.96
N GLN A 147 -5.71 10.17 -6.40
CA GLN A 147 -5.06 11.37 -5.84
C GLN A 147 -5.49 11.63 -4.40
N THR A 148 -6.76 11.38 -4.08
CA THR A 148 -7.29 11.46 -2.72
C THR A 148 -6.60 10.42 -1.84
N ALA A 149 -6.60 9.16 -2.27
CA ALA A 149 -5.90 8.06 -1.59
C ALA A 149 -4.42 8.37 -1.36
N MET A 150 -3.74 8.93 -2.37
CA MET A 150 -2.34 9.32 -2.26
C MET A 150 -2.14 10.38 -1.18
N THR A 151 -2.92 11.46 -1.23
CA THR A 151 -2.85 12.56 -0.25
C THR A 151 -3.09 12.05 1.17
N THR A 152 -4.08 11.17 1.34
CA THR A 152 -4.38 10.53 2.63
C THR A 152 -3.23 9.64 3.13
N LEU A 153 -2.48 9.01 2.25
CA LEU A 153 -1.39 8.10 2.62
C LEU A 153 -0.02 8.78 2.79
N ILE A 154 0.14 10.05 2.39
CA ILE A 154 1.39 10.81 2.56
C ILE A 154 1.89 10.81 4.01
N PRO A 155 1.08 11.10 5.05
CA PRO A 155 1.57 11.12 6.42
C PRO A 155 2.13 9.76 6.88
N PHE A 156 1.50 8.66 6.44
CA PHE A 156 1.98 7.31 6.73
C PHE A 156 3.31 7.02 6.04
N TYR A 157 3.44 7.41 4.77
CA TYR A 157 4.68 7.29 4.02
C TYR A 157 5.80 8.09 4.70
N GLU A 158 5.56 9.35 5.07
CA GLU A 158 6.54 10.20 5.75
C GLU A 158 6.99 9.60 7.08
N ALA A 159 6.07 9.04 7.88
CA ALA A 159 6.41 8.37 9.13
C ALA A 159 7.38 7.19 8.94
N THR A 160 7.34 6.50 7.80
CA THR A 160 8.31 5.44 7.49
C THR A 160 9.70 5.95 7.11
N ARG A 161 9.82 7.26 6.81
CA ARG A 161 11.04 7.92 6.34
C ARG A 161 11.75 8.73 7.43
N LEU A 162 11.01 9.21 8.43
CA LEU A 162 11.59 9.89 9.61
C LEU A 162 12.59 8.95 10.26
N LEU A 163 13.83 9.39 10.52
CA LEU A 163 14.90 8.59 11.12
C LEU A 163 14.68 8.36 12.61
#